data_AF-A0A2M9EY17-F1
#
_entry.id   AF-A0A2M9EY17-F1
#
_cell.length_a   1.000
_cell.length_b   1.000
_cell.length_c   1.000
_cell.angle_alpha   90.00
_cell.angle_beta   90.00
_cell.angle_gamma   90.00
#
_symmetry.space_group_name_H-M   'P 1'
#
loop_
_entity.id
_entity.type
_entity.pdbx_description
1 polymer ?
#
loop_
_entity_poly.entity_id
_entity_poly.type
_entity_poly.pdbx_seq_one_letter_code
_entity_poly.pdbx_strand_id
1 'polypeptide(L)'
;MNDQHHTADTKLDAFPTYRMSESAQHRIHQNVMKALEQQAPKQKLTRGISPRITAGLIAIAALFILTILSLNMLQTSPNTAIETPPAPTEPTVPIVSGEDEEEPEPFDPAALEQRANAILQALDRRDMATLAGYVHEEKGLLLSPYLSVSDSTVRFSQPEIATLLDDEATYLWGYGEANTDIRTTPAEYFEQHLQVERFFEADEVLVDTTSPESDPTNYLSSVFPDAKVVEFYTAGTEQYSGLDWRSLHMVFEQEEASGEWRLIALINNLFTP
;
A
#
# COMPACT_ATOMS: atom_id res chain seq x y z
N MET A 1 -43.90 4.97 -28.72
CA MET A 1 -42.68 4.18 -28.46
C MET A 1 -41.61 4.61 -29.43
N ASN A 2 -40.53 5.25 -28.98
CA ASN A 2 -39.16 4.75 -29.13
C ASN A 2 -38.18 5.84 -28.66
N ASP A 3 -38.05 6.01 -27.34
CA ASP A 3 -37.19 7.03 -26.73
C ASP A 3 -36.31 6.41 -25.62
N GLN A 4 -35.79 5.21 -25.90
CA GLN A 4 -34.95 4.44 -24.97
C GLN A 4 -33.54 4.16 -25.51
N HIS A 5 -33.16 4.70 -26.66
CA HIS A 5 -31.83 4.44 -27.25
C HIS A 5 -30.79 5.54 -26.98
N HIS A 6 -31.17 6.72 -26.50
CA HIS A 6 -30.21 7.82 -26.22
C HIS A 6 -29.67 7.86 -24.77
N THR A 7 -30.18 6.99 -23.89
CA THR A 7 -29.84 7.01 -22.46
C THR A 7 -28.82 5.94 -22.06
N ALA A 8 -28.44 5.04 -22.96
CA ALA A 8 -27.41 4.02 -22.72
C ALA A 8 -26.00 4.57 -22.96
N ASP A 9 -25.78 5.27 -24.07
CA ASP A 9 -24.45 5.81 -24.43
C ASP A 9 -24.01 6.92 -23.47
N THR A 10 -24.93 7.81 -23.08
CA THR A 10 -24.66 8.88 -22.10
C THR A 10 -24.34 8.36 -20.69
N LYS A 11 -24.66 7.09 -20.39
CA LYS A 11 -24.35 6.45 -19.11
C LYS A 11 -23.05 5.65 -19.14
N LEU A 12 -22.51 5.33 -20.32
CA LEU A 12 -21.21 4.66 -20.47
C LEU A 12 -20.05 5.64 -20.26
N ASP A 13 -20.22 6.92 -20.64
CA ASP A 13 -19.22 7.97 -20.46
C ASP A 13 -19.11 8.51 -19.01
N ALA A 14 -20.07 8.16 -18.14
CA ALA A 14 -20.09 8.57 -16.74
C ALA A 14 -19.42 7.54 -15.79
N PHE A 15 -18.90 6.43 -16.32
CA PHE A 15 -18.09 5.51 -15.53
C PHE A 15 -16.66 6.05 -15.43
N PRO A 16 -16.05 6.11 -14.24
CA PRO A 16 -14.63 6.38 -14.14
C PRO A 16 -13.91 5.29 -14.94
N THR A 17 -13.31 5.69 -16.05
CA THR A 17 -12.38 4.83 -16.77
C THR A 17 -11.18 4.68 -15.86
N TYR A 18 -11.14 3.58 -15.11
CA TYR A 18 -9.98 3.24 -14.30
C TYR A 18 -8.81 2.93 -15.25
N ARG A 19 -8.09 3.97 -15.65
CA ARG A 19 -6.84 3.86 -16.40
C ARG A 19 -5.78 3.39 -15.41
N MET A 20 -5.63 2.07 -15.31
CA MET A 20 -4.47 1.46 -14.67
C MET A 20 -3.20 1.95 -15.35
N SER A 21 -2.16 2.29 -14.57
CA SER A 21 -0.83 2.57 -15.09
C SER A 21 -0.30 1.37 -15.88
N GLU A 22 0.61 1.60 -16.84
CA GLU A 22 1.22 0.49 -17.61
C GLU A 22 1.90 -0.54 -16.70
N SER A 23 2.48 -0.10 -15.57
CA SER A 23 3.07 -0.97 -14.56
C SER A 23 2.02 -1.86 -13.87
N ALA A 24 0.88 -1.30 -13.48
CA ALA A 24 -0.21 -2.06 -12.86
C ALA A 24 -0.82 -3.08 -13.85
N GLN A 25 -1.00 -2.68 -15.11
CA GLN A 25 -1.46 -3.59 -16.17
C GLN A 25 -0.46 -4.72 -16.40
N HIS A 26 0.84 -4.39 -16.45
CA HIS A 26 1.89 -5.38 -16.64
C HIS A 26 1.96 -6.38 -15.47
N ARG A 27 1.84 -5.90 -14.23
CA ARG A 27 1.82 -6.73 -13.02
C ARG A 27 0.61 -7.66 -12.97
N ILE A 28 -0.59 -7.14 -13.25
CA ILE A 28 -1.82 -7.96 -13.34
C ILE A 28 -1.66 -9.01 -14.43
N HIS A 29 -1.14 -8.62 -15.59
CA HIS A 29 -0.87 -9.57 -16.68
C HIS A 29 0.10 -10.66 -16.24
N GLN A 30 1.22 -10.31 -15.61
CA GLN A 30 2.21 -11.28 -15.12
C GLN A 30 1.61 -12.24 -14.08
N ASN A 31 0.83 -11.73 -13.12
CA ASN A 31 0.18 -12.55 -12.10
C ASN A 31 -0.84 -13.51 -12.71
N VAL A 32 -1.62 -13.05 -13.69
CA VAL A 32 -2.55 -13.91 -14.45
C VAL A 32 -1.78 -14.99 -15.23
N MET A 33 -0.70 -14.63 -15.92
CA MET A 33 0.10 -15.59 -16.69
C MET A 33 0.75 -16.65 -15.79
N LYS A 34 1.29 -16.24 -14.63
CA LYS A 34 1.85 -17.14 -13.62
C LYS A 34 0.79 -18.09 -13.06
N ALA A 35 -0.42 -17.60 -12.78
CA ALA A 35 -1.54 -18.44 -12.32
C ALA A 35 -1.98 -19.45 -13.40
N LEU A 36 -2.01 -19.03 -14.67
CA LEU A 36 -2.31 -19.91 -15.81
C LEU A 36 -1.22 -20.98 -16.01
N GLU A 37 0.05 -20.64 -15.82
CA GLU A 37 1.17 -21.59 -15.88
C GLU A 37 1.10 -22.63 -14.74
N GLN A 38 0.72 -22.20 -13.54
CA GLN A 38 0.56 -23.11 -12.40
C GLN A 38 -0.63 -24.06 -12.56
N GLN A 39 -1.66 -23.66 -13.31
CA GLN A 39 -2.81 -24.49 -13.62
C GLN A 39 -2.65 -25.37 -14.88
N ALA A 40 -1.57 -25.20 -15.64
CA ALA A 40 -1.30 -26.04 -16.80
C ALA A 40 -0.92 -27.47 -16.35
N PRO A 41 -1.73 -28.51 -16.67
CA PRO A 41 -1.40 -29.87 -16.27
C PRO A 41 -0.12 -30.33 -17.00
N LYS A 42 0.91 -30.75 -16.24
CA LYS A 42 2.07 -31.47 -16.78
C LYS A 42 1.60 -32.85 -17.30
N GLN A 43 1.06 -32.91 -18.51
CA GLN A 43 0.77 -34.17 -19.19
C GLN A 43 2.09 -34.85 -19.59
N LYS A 44 2.54 -35.82 -18.79
CA LYS A 44 3.43 -36.87 -19.28
C LYS A 44 2.64 -37.70 -20.30
N LEU A 45 3.07 -37.66 -21.54
CA LEU A 45 2.60 -38.51 -22.64
C LEU A 45 2.78 -39.99 -22.27
N THR A 46 1.71 -40.66 -21.87
CA THR A 46 1.58 -42.12 -21.98
C THR A 46 0.37 -42.44 -22.86
N ARG A 47 0.67 -43.13 -23.96
CA ARG A 47 -0.18 -43.50 -25.08
C ARG A 47 -1.26 -44.52 -24.65
N GLY A 48 -2.54 -44.26 -24.91
CA GLY A 48 -3.60 -45.26 -24.68
C GLY A 48 -5.07 -44.83 -24.88
N ILE A 49 -5.53 -44.81 -26.13
CA ILE A 49 -6.88 -45.19 -26.65
C ILE A 49 -8.18 -44.52 -26.11
N SER A 50 -8.70 -43.65 -27.00
CA SER A 50 -10.11 -43.34 -27.39
C SER A 50 -10.99 -42.35 -26.57
N PRO A 51 -11.81 -41.51 -27.26
CA PRO A 51 -12.49 -40.37 -26.66
C PRO A 51 -13.95 -40.66 -26.33
N ARG A 52 -14.46 -40.08 -25.24
CA ARG A 52 -15.88 -39.76 -25.09
C ARG A 52 -16.16 -38.88 -23.86
N ILE A 53 -16.91 -37.79 -24.14
CA ILE A 53 -17.94 -37.16 -23.29
C ILE A 53 -17.51 -35.93 -22.45
N THR A 54 -17.85 -34.79 -23.05
CA THR A 54 -18.51 -33.56 -22.52
C THR A 54 -17.85 -32.64 -21.50
N ALA A 55 -17.77 -31.39 -21.94
CA ALA A 55 -17.58 -30.16 -21.17
C ALA A 55 -18.64 -29.97 -20.06
N GLY A 56 -18.21 -29.34 -18.96
CA GLY A 56 -19.07 -28.78 -17.93
C GLY A 56 -18.28 -27.96 -16.92
N LEU A 57 -18.79 -26.75 -16.63
CA LEU A 57 -18.41 -25.83 -15.55
C LEU A 57 -17.29 -24.78 -15.84
N ILE A 58 -17.63 -23.78 -16.66
CA ILE A 58 -17.12 -22.41 -16.47
C ILE A 58 -18.32 -21.46 -16.59
N ALA A 59 -19.08 -21.26 -15.50
CA ALA A 59 -20.15 -20.24 -15.45
C ALA A 59 -20.72 -20.00 -14.05
N ILE A 60 -19.97 -20.03 -12.93
CA ILE A 60 -20.52 -19.61 -11.62
C ILE A 60 -19.47 -18.91 -10.74
N ALA A 61 -18.81 -17.87 -11.27
CA ALA A 61 -18.02 -16.94 -10.44
C ALA A 61 -18.30 -15.46 -10.76
N ALA A 62 -18.92 -15.15 -11.90
CA ALA A 62 -19.22 -13.77 -12.29
C ALA A 62 -20.60 -13.24 -11.80
N LEU A 63 -21.42 -14.07 -11.16
CA LEU A 63 -22.83 -13.72 -10.85
C LEU A 63 -23.10 -13.39 -9.36
N PHE A 64 -22.11 -13.57 -8.48
CA PHE A 64 -22.21 -13.14 -7.07
C PHE A 64 -21.66 -11.74 -6.81
N ILE A 65 -20.90 -11.15 -7.74
CA ILE A 65 -20.35 -9.78 -7.61
C ILE A 65 -21.40 -8.71 -7.99
N LEU A 66 -22.45 -9.06 -8.75
CA LEU A 66 -23.46 -8.10 -9.22
C LEU A 66 -24.66 -7.90 -8.28
N THR A 67 -24.86 -8.76 -7.28
CA THR A 67 -26.02 -8.65 -6.37
C THR A 67 -25.75 -7.85 -5.10
N ILE A 68 -24.48 -7.60 -4.74
CA ILE A 68 -24.09 -6.83 -3.55
C ILE A 68 -23.96 -5.32 -3.86
N LEU A 69 -24.07 -4.89 -5.13
CA LEU A 69 -24.04 -3.46 -5.50
C LEU A 69 -25.42 -2.75 -5.44
N SER A 70 -26.51 -3.45 -5.14
CA SER A 70 -27.88 -2.93 -5.33
C SER A 70 -28.58 -2.42 -4.06
N LEU A 71 -27.91 -2.32 -2.90
CA LEU A 71 -28.61 -2.14 -1.62
C LEU A 71 -28.23 -0.90 -0.78
N ASN A 72 -27.42 0.03 -1.30
CA ASN A 72 -27.12 1.30 -0.60
C ASN A 72 -27.49 2.55 -1.40
N MET A 73 -28.72 2.60 -1.91
CA MET A 73 -29.30 3.83 -2.46
C MET A 73 -30.73 4.02 -1.97
N LEU A 74 -30.89 4.31 -0.68
CA LEU A 74 -32.15 4.83 -0.14
C LEU A 74 -31.87 5.92 0.90
N GLN A 75 -31.71 7.17 0.42
CA GLN A 75 -32.20 8.39 1.08
C GLN A 75 -31.81 9.62 0.24
N THR A 76 -32.70 10.02 -0.66
CA THR A 76 -32.68 11.37 -1.27
C THR A 76 -33.96 12.09 -0.87
N SER A 77 -33.83 13.23 -0.19
CA SER A 77 -34.91 14.22 -0.05
C SER A 77 -34.82 15.25 -1.18
N PRO A 78 -35.93 15.70 -1.78
CA PRO A 78 -35.92 16.69 -2.86
C PRO A 78 -36.31 18.10 -2.37
N ASN A 79 -35.65 19.13 -2.89
CA ASN A 79 -36.28 20.40 -3.26
C ASN A 79 -35.25 21.25 -4.04
N THR A 80 -35.43 21.43 -5.34
CA THR A 80 -36.22 22.49 -6.02
C THR A 80 -35.33 23.66 -6.42
N ALA A 81 -35.06 23.74 -7.72
CA ALA A 81 -34.45 24.86 -8.41
C ALA A 81 -35.37 26.09 -8.39
N ILE A 82 -34.79 27.30 -8.53
CA ILE A 82 -35.24 28.39 -9.42
C ILE A 82 -34.21 29.55 -9.38
N GLU A 83 -33.71 29.87 -10.59
CA GLU A 83 -33.37 31.18 -11.19
C GLU A 83 -32.31 32.15 -10.58
N THR A 84 -31.34 32.51 -11.42
CA THR A 84 -30.56 33.79 -11.50
C THR A 84 -31.35 34.83 -12.34
N PRO A 85 -30.96 36.12 -12.56
CA PRO A 85 -30.07 37.14 -11.91
C PRO A 85 -30.84 38.50 -11.63
N PRO A 86 -30.27 39.69 -11.25
CA PRO A 86 -28.92 40.23 -11.52
C PRO A 86 -28.19 41.06 -10.41
N ALA A 87 -26.95 41.45 -10.73
CA ALA A 87 -25.97 42.20 -9.95
C ALA A 87 -26.42 43.62 -9.51
N PRO A 88 -25.77 44.21 -8.47
CA PRO A 88 -24.81 45.28 -8.75
C PRO A 88 -23.59 45.43 -7.77
N THR A 89 -22.46 45.83 -8.37
CA THR A 89 -21.37 46.76 -7.95
C THR A 89 -20.55 46.57 -6.66
N GLU A 90 -19.23 46.49 -6.86
CA GLU A 90 -18.08 46.54 -5.93
C GLU A 90 -18.11 47.61 -4.82
N PRO A 91 -17.28 47.41 -3.78
CA PRO A 91 -16.07 48.23 -3.66
C PRO A 91 -14.76 47.43 -3.51
N THR A 92 -13.79 47.84 -4.33
CA THR A 92 -12.35 47.58 -4.36
C THR A 92 -11.68 47.42 -2.98
N VAL A 93 -11.00 46.28 -2.80
CA VAL A 93 -9.96 46.08 -1.78
C VAL A 93 -8.61 45.95 -2.51
N PRO A 94 -7.49 46.53 -2.03
CA PRO A 94 -6.26 46.60 -2.80
C PRO A 94 -5.63 45.22 -2.99
N ILE A 95 -5.28 44.94 -4.24
CA ILE A 95 -4.48 43.81 -4.70
C ILE A 95 -3.08 43.94 -4.07
N VAL A 96 -2.75 43.07 -3.11
CA VAL A 96 -1.36 42.76 -2.77
C VAL A 96 -0.92 41.69 -3.74
N SER A 97 0.13 42.01 -4.50
CA SER A 97 0.74 41.18 -5.53
C SER A 97 1.29 39.88 -4.97
N GLY A 98 1.06 38.81 -5.74
CA GLY A 98 1.43 37.43 -5.49
C GLY A 98 2.85 37.21 -4.98
N GLU A 99 2.92 36.48 -3.88
CA GLU A 99 3.85 35.35 -3.79
C GLU A 99 3.24 34.24 -4.65
N ASP A 100 4.01 33.73 -5.62
CA ASP A 100 3.69 32.49 -6.32
C ASP A 100 3.68 31.39 -5.25
N GLU A 101 2.51 31.10 -4.69
CA GLU A 101 2.26 29.85 -3.97
C GLU A 101 2.37 28.75 -5.04
N GLU A 102 3.55 28.12 -5.14
CA GLU A 102 3.70 26.88 -5.88
C GLU A 102 2.68 25.90 -5.29
N GLU A 103 1.63 25.60 -6.07
CA GLU A 103 0.67 24.57 -5.71
C GLU A 103 1.45 23.28 -5.41
N PRO A 104 1.25 22.63 -4.26
CA PRO A 104 2.00 21.44 -3.92
C PRO A 104 1.78 20.40 -5.02
N GLU A 105 2.89 19.90 -5.56
CA GLU A 105 2.87 18.83 -6.57
C GLU A 105 1.96 17.69 -6.08
N PRO A 106 1.01 17.23 -6.92
CA PRO A 106 0.06 16.21 -6.50
C PRO A 106 0.81 14.93 -6.11
N PHE A 107 0.34 14.29 -5.05
CA PHE A 107 0.90 13.02 -4.59
C PHE A 107 0.91 11.97 -5.71
N ASP A 108 2.08 11.37 -5.97
CA ASP A 108 2.27 10.29 -6.95
C ASP A 108 2.53 8.95 -6.23
N PRO A 109 1.51 8.06 -6.14
CA PRO A 109 1.66 6.74 -5.53
C PRO A 109 2.71 5.86 -6.23
N ALA A 110 2.90 5.99 -7.55
CA ALA A 110 3.84 5.16 -8.29
C ALA A 110 5.29 5.54 -7.98
N ALA A 111 5.58 6.83 -7.83
CA ALA A 111 6.88 7.31 -7.38
C ALA A 111 7.20 6.84 -5.95
N LEU A 112 6.22 6.86 -5.05
CA LEU A 112 6.41 6.37 -3.68
C LEU A 112 6.62 4.85 -3.64
N GLU A 113 5.88 4.08 -4.44
CA GLU A 113 6.10 2.62 -4.61
C GLU A 113 7.51 2.32 -5.12
N GLN A 114 7.99 3.05 -6.13
CA GLN A 114 9.34 2.88 -6.67
C GLN A 114 10.40 3.18 -5.61
N ARG A 115 10.21 4.24 -4.81
CA ARG A 115 11.10 4.60 -3.71
C ARG A 115 11.13 3.51 -2.64
N ALA A 116 9.98 2.98 -2.25
CA ALA A 116 9.89 1.87 -1.29
C ALA A 116 10.59 0.61 -1.79
N ASN A 117 10.47 0.27 -3.08
CA ASN A 117 11.20 -0.84 -3.69
C ASN A 117 12.73 -0.62 -3.70
N ALA A 118 13.20 0.62 -3.88
CA ALA A 118 14.62 0.93 -3.80
C ALA A 118 15.15 0.78 -2.36
N ILE A 119 14.36 1.19 -1.35
CA ILE A 119 14.66 0.99 0.06
C ILE A 119 14.71 -0.52 0.39
N LEU A 120 13.75 -1.30 -0.10
CA LEU A 120 13.72 -2.76 0.08
C LEU A 120 15.02 -3.41 -0.45
N GLN A 121 15.50 -2.99 -1.62
CA GLN A 121 16.78 -3.45 -2.16
C GLN A 121 17.99 -3.01 -1.33
N ALA A 122 17.98 -1.79 -0.77
CA ALA A 122 19.06 -1.32 0.10
C ALA A 122 19.13 -2.13 1.40
N LEU A 123 17.97 -2.40 2.00
CA LEU A 123 17.83 -3.25 3.19
C LEU A 123 18.37 -4.66 2.94
N ASP A 124 17.99 -5.30 1.84
CA ASP A 124 18.45 -6.64 1.44
C ASP A 124 19.96 -6.73 1.26
N ARG A 125 20.54 -5.72 0.59
CA ARG A 125 22.00 -5.63 0.40
C ARG A 125 22.75 -5.19 1.64
N ARG A 126 22.05 -4.89 2.74
CA ARG A 126 22.60 -4.27 3.95
C ARG A 126 23.36 -2.97 3.64
N ASP A 127 22.92 -2.22 2.63
CA ASP A 127 23.52 -0.96 2.21
C ASP A 127 22.94 0.21 3.04
N MET A 128 23.52 0.38 4.22
CA MET A 128 23.08 1.37 5.21
C MET A 128 23.36 2.81 4.80
N ALA A 129 24.41 3.04 4.01
CA ALA A 129 24.68 4.36 3.45
C ALA A 129 23.57 4.78 2.47
N THR A 130 23.14 3.87 1.60
CA THR A 130 22.00 4.11 0.71
C THR A 130 20.70 4.26 1.48
N LEU A 131 20.43 3.40 2.47
CA LEU A 131 19.24 3.52 3.33
C LEU A 131 19.18 4.88 4.01
N ALA A 132 20.28 5.36 4.61
CA ALA A 132 20.36 6.65 5.26
C ALA A 132 19.95 7.79 4.31
N GLY A 133 20.31 7.70 3.03
CA GLY A 133 19.89 8.67 2.01
C GLY A 133 18.38 8.79 1.80
N TYR A 134 17.59 7.81 2.23
CA TYR A 134 16.12 7.87 2.18
C TYR A 134 15.48 8.35 3.49
N VAL A 135 16.22 8.38 4.60
CA VAL A 135 15.70 8.70 5.93
C VAL A 135 15.50 10.20 6.08
N HIS A 136 14.42 10.59 6.77
CA HIS A 136 14.11 11.98 7.08
C HIS A 136 15.17 12.59 8.00
N GLU A 137 15.67 13.77 7.67
CA GLU A 137 16.83 14.36 8.35
C GLU A 137 16.55 14.66 9.83
N GLU A 138 15.40 15.27 10.12
CA GLU A 138 15.01 15.64 11.49
C GLU A 138 14.32 14.51 12.25
N LYS A 139 13.42 13.77 11.59
CA LYS A 139 12.60 12.74 12.26
C LYS A 139 13.35 11.41 12.43
N GLY A 140 14.42 11.17 11.67
CA GLY A 140 15.14 9.90 11.71
C GLY A 140 14.28 8.70 11.32
N LEU A 141 14.76 7.49 11.62
CA LEU A 141 14.11 6.24 11.29
C LEU A 141 13.72 5.46 12.56
N LEU A 142 12.42 5.24 12.73
CA LEU A 142 11.85 4.35 13.74
C LEU A 142 11.85 2.90 13.22
N LEU A 143 12.24 1.96 14.07
CA LEU A 143 12.25 0.53 13.75
C LEU A 143 11.38 -0.20 14.77
N SER A 144 10.37 -0.94 14.28
CA SER A 144 9.49 -1.71 15.14
C SER A 144 9.25 -3.14 14.61
N PRO A 145 9.42 -4.18 15.45
CA PRO A 145 9.16 -5.55 15.04
C PRO A 145 7.66 -5.86 14.87
N TYR A 146 6.78 -5.02 15.44
CA TYR A 146 5.33 -5.16 15.42
C TYR A 146 4.65 -3.81 15.21
N LEU A 147 3.35 -3.80 14.87
CA LEU A 147 2.56 -2.58 14.74
C LEU A 147 2.54 -1.70 15.97
N SER A 148 2.83 -2.22 17.17
CA SER A 148 2.81 -1.42 18.39
C SER A 148 3.96 -0.40 18.42
N VAL A 149 3.63 0.86 18.16
CA VAL A 149 4.53 2.00 18.27
C VAL A 149 4.24 2.77 19.56
N SER A 150 5.30 3.21 20.24
CA SER A 150 5.27 3.99 21.47
C SER A 150 6.41 5.01 21.49
N ASP A 151 6.38 5.94 22.46
CA ASP A 151 7.48 6.90 22.68
C ASP A 151 8.83 6.22 22.99
N SER A 152 8.80 4.97 23.45
CA SER A 152 10.01 4.17 23.73
C SER A 152 10.48 3.33 22.55
N THR A 153 9.76 3.32 21.42
CA THR A 153 10.16 2.57 20.24
C THR A 153 11.47 3.14 19.67
N VAL A 154 12.39 2.25 19.32
CA VAL A 154 13.76 2.62 18.93
C VAL A 154 13.76 3.47 17.67
N ARG A 155 14.51 4.56 17.71
CA ARG A 155 14.68 5.51 16.62
C ARG A 155 16.14 5.91 16.49
N PHE A 156 16.63 5.98 15.26
CA PHE A 156 17.98 6.42 14.94
C PHE A 156 17.93 7.63 14.01
N SER A 157 18.85 8.55 14.20
CA SER A 157 19.08 9.66 13.28
C SER A 157 19.63 9.17 11.94
N GLN A 158 19.50 9.99 10.91
CA GLN A 158 20.02 9.67 9.58
C GLN A 158 21.53 9.29 9.57
N PRO A 159 22.44 10.00 10.28
CA PRO A 159 23.84 9.59 10.36
C PRO A 159 24.07 8.27 11.09
N GLU A 160 23.29 7.99 12.13
CA GLU A 160 23.37 6.72 12.86
C GLU A 160 22.94 5.55 11.97
N ILE A 161 21.91 5.73 11.13
CA ILE A 161 21.48 4.71 10.17
C ILE A 161 22.63 4.28 9.27
N ALA A 162 23.47 5.22 8.80
CA ALA A 162 24.55 4.92 7.86
C ALA A 162 25.59 3.91 8.38
N THR A 163 25.74 3.80 9.70
CA THR A 163 26.67 2.87 10.37
C THR A 163 25.97 1.93 11.35
N LEU A 164 24.63 1.82 11.28
CA LEU A 164 23.83 1.15 12.31
C LEU A 164 24.20 -0.32 12.50
N LEU A 165 24.55 -1.02 11.42
CA LEU A 165 24.88 -2.45 11.49
C LEU A 165 26.26 -2.72 12.10
N ASP A 166 27.10 -1.69 12.28
CA ASP A 166 28.39 -1.79 12.97
C ASP A 166 28.25 -1.53 14.49
N ASP A 167 27.06 -1.11 14.94
CA ASP A 167 26.78 -0.87 16.36
C ASP A 167 26.57 -2.19 17.11
N GLU A 168 27.42 -2.45 18.10
CA GLU A 168 27.34 -3.63 18.96
C GLU A 168 26.48 -3.41 20.22
N ALA A 169 25.90 -2.22 20.40
CA ALA A 169 24.98 -1.95 21.49
C ALA A 169 23.69 -2.77 21.36
N THR A 170 23.16 -3.21 22.50
CA THR A 170 21.89 -3.92 22.57
C THR A 170 20.75 -2.94 22.86
N TYR A 171 19.70 -3.01 22.06
CA TYR A 171 18.49 -2.19 22.20
C TYR A 171 17.31 -3.06 22.60
N LEU A 172 16.36 -2.50 23.35
CA LEU A 172 15.05 -3.12 23.56
C LEU A 172 14.13 -2.66 22.42
N TRP A 173 13.90 -3.54 21.45
CA TRP A 173 13.09 -3.27 20.26
C TRP A 173 11.60 -3.38 20.51
N GLY A 174 11.22 -4.08 21.59
CA GLY A 174 9.83 -4.31 21.97
C GLY A 174 9.69 -5.59 22.79
N TYR A 175 8.48 -6.13 22.81
CA TYR A 175 8.13 -7.33 23.54
C TYR A 175 7.46 -8.32 22.60
N GLY A 176 7.93 -9.57 22.59
CA GLY A 176 7.31 -10.66 21.86
C GLY A 176 6.28 -11.40 22.71
N GLU A 177 6.04 -12.66 22.36
CA GLU A 177 5.12 -13.53 23.09
C GLU A 177 5.45 -13.63 24.59
N ALA A 178 4.40 -13.71 25.41
CA ALA A 178 4.48 -13.76 26.87
C ALA A 178 5.29 -12.61 27.51
N ASN A 179 5.33 -11.42 26.87
CA ASN A 179 6.10 -10.25 27.29
C ASN A 179 7.62 -10.49 27.35
N THR A 180 8.14 -11.33 26.45
CA THR A 180 9.59 -11.56 26.37
C THR A 180 10.26 -10.37 25.70
N ASP A 181 11.25 -9.77 26.36
CA ASP A 181 12.06 -8.68 25.81
C ASP A 181 12.71 -9.09 24.49
N ILE A 182 12.49 -8.31 23.43
CA ILE A 182 13.26 -8.38 22.20
C ILE A 182 14.46 -7.47 22.38
N ARG A 183 15.56 -8.05 22.86
CA ARG A 183 16.84 -7.35 23.08
C ARG A 183 17.95 -7.94 22.23
N THR A 184 18.35 -7.20 21.21
CA THR A 184 19.38 -7.62 20.27
C THR A 184 20.21 -6.42 19.80
N THR A 185 21.35 -6.67 19.18
CA THR A 185 22.04 -5.67 18.35
C THR A 185 21.21 -5.31 17.11
N PRO A 186 21.48 -4.18 16.43
CA PRO A 186 20.83 -3.86 15.17
C PRO A 186 21.08 -4.91 14.08
N ALA A 187 22.28 -5.46 13.97
CA ALA A 187 22.59 -6.51 12.99
C ALA A 187 21.72 -7.76 13.19
N GLU A 188 21.55 -8.20 14.42
CA GLU A 188 20.66 -9.31 14.79
C GLU A 188 19.19 -8.95 14.59
N TYR A 189 18.79 -7.71 14.88
CA TYR A 189 17.41 -7.26 14.66
C TYR A 189 17.01 -7.35 13.18
N PHE A 190 17.89 -6.89 12.28
CA PHE A 190 17.63 -6.95 10.83
C PHE A 190 17.48 -8.40 10.35
N GLU A 191 18.30 -9.31 10.88
CA GLU A 191 18.28 -10.72 10.50
C GLU A 191 17.10 -11.51 11.08
N GLN A 192 16.76 -11.27 12.35
CA GLN A 192 15.78 -12.08 13.07
C GLN A 192 14.37 -11.51 13.02
N HIS A 193 14.25 -10.17 13.00
CA HIS A 193 12.97 -9.49 13.19
C HIS A 193 12.52 -8.73 11.96
N LEU A 194 13.42 -8.06 11.22
CA LEU A 194 13.02 -7.33 10.02
C LEU A 194 12.76 -8.27 8.82
N GLN A 195 13.65 -9.25 8.58
CA GLN A 195 13.49 -10.31 7.56
C GLN A 195 13.06 -9.80 6.18
N VAL A 196 13.79 -8.80 5.68
CA VAL A 196 13.47 -8.07 4.45
C VAL A 196 13.29 -8.97 3.22
N GLU A 197 14.03 -10.08 3.16
CA GLU A 197 14.01 -11.05 2.07
C GLU A 197 12.62 -11.63 1.82
N ARG A 198 11.76 -11.62 2.84
CA ARG A 198 10.41 -12.17 2.78
C ARG A 198 9.42 -11.29 2.02
N PHE A 199 9.81 -10.06 1.65
CA PHE A 199 8.92 -9.07 1.03
C PHE A 199 9.21 -8.82 -0.46
N PHE A 200 10.26 -9.41 -1.04
CA PHE A 200 10.50 -9.33 -2.50
C PHE A 200 9.46 -10.07 -3.32
N GLU A 201 8.85 -11.11 -2.74
CA GLU A 201 7.77 -11.89 -3.35
C GLU A 201 6.42 -11.54 -2.75
N ALA A 202 6.25 -10.32 -2.23
CA ALA A 202 4.97 -9.84 -1.71
C ALA A 202 3.85 -10.05 -2.74
N ASP A 203 2.72 -10.59 -2.27
CA ASP A 203 1.54 -10.83 -3.11
C ASP A 203 0.93 -9.49 -3.56
N GLU A 204 1.00 -8.49 -2.68
CA GLU A 204 0.46 -7.15 -2.90
C GLU A 204 1.42 -6.07 -2.39
N VAL A 205 1.48 -4.95 -3.13
CA VAL A 205 2.11 -3.71 -2.69
C VAL A 205 1.03 -2.64 -2.68
N LEU A 206 0.69 -2.16 -1.49
CA LEU A 206 -0.37 -1.19 -1.26
C LEU A 206 0.25 0.16 -0.96
N VAL A 207 -0.23 1.23 -1.60
CA VAL A 207 0.29 2.59 -1.43
C VAL A 207 -0.85 3.49 -0.97
N ASP A 208 -0.70 4.05 0.23
CA ASP A 208 -1.64 4.98 0.85
C ASP A 208 -3.11 4.51 0.78
N THR A 209 -3.33 3.20 0.91
CA THR A 209 -4.67 2.63 0.82
C THR A 209 -5.39 2.82 2.14
N THR A 210 -6.31 3.78 2.19
CA THR A 210 -7.28 3.92 3.27
C THR A 210 -8.42 2.91 3.08
N SER A 211 -8.15 1.61 3.21
CA SER A 211 -9.24 0.63 3.30
C SER A 211 -9.68 0.51 4.76
N PRO A 212 -10.96 0.76 5.09
CA PRO A 212 -11.48 0.57 6.44
C PRO A 212 -11.36 -0.88 6.95
N GLU A 213 -11.16 -1.85 6.06
CA GLU A 213 -11.07 -3.28 6.38
C GLU A 213 -9.63 -3.76 6.64
N SER A 214 -8.60 -2.98 6.29
CA SER A 214 -7.22 -3.23 6.71
C SER A 214 -6.96 -2.52 8.04
N ASP A 215 -7.31 -3.17 9.15
CA ASP A 215 -7.12 -2.70 10.53
C ASP A 215 -5.74 -2.01 10.81
N PRO A 216 -4.61 -2.46 10.22
CA PRO A 216 -3.29 -1.82 10.43
C PRO A 216 -3.17 -0.38 9.94
N THR A 217 -3.76 -0.04 8.78
CA THR A 217 -3.59 1.29 8.19
C THR A 217 -4.35 2.35 8.99
N ASN A 218 -5.49 2.00 9.59
CA ASN A 218 -6.19 2.88 10.52
C ASN A 218 -5.35 3.20 11.76
N TYR A 219 -4.64 2.21 12.31
CA TYR A 219 -3.73 2.43 13.42
C TYR A 219 -2.55 3.33 13.01
N LEU A 220 -1.89 3.03 11.89
CA LEU A 220 -0.73 3.82 11.44
C LEU A 220 -1.12 5.26 11.09
N SER A 221 -2.29 5.50 10.48
CA SER A 221 -2.79 6.87 10.24
C SER A 221 -3.11 7.62 11.53
N SER A 222 -3.36 6.92 12.65
CA SER A 222 -3.53 7.58 13.95
C SER A 222 -2.21 7.95 14.63
N VAL A 223 -1.16 7.14 14.39
CA VAL A 223 0.19 7.37 14.94
C VAL A 223 0.98 8.36 14.07
N PHE A 224 0.79 8.30 12.75
CA PHE A 224 1.46 9.10 11.73
C PHE A 224 0.42 9.82 10.85
N PRO A 225 -0.23 10.88 11.36
CA PRO A 225 -1.39 11.50 10.70
C PRO A 225 -1.08 12.17 9.37
N ASP A 226 0.16 12.62 9.18
CA ASP A 226 0.60 13.35 7.98
C ASP A 226 1.36 12.45 6.99
N ALA A 227 1.47 11.15 7.30
CA ALA A 227 2.28 10.22 6.56
C ALA A 227 1.55 9.53 5.42
N LYS A 228 2.36 8.96 4.51
CA LYS A 228 1.96 8.01 3.49
C LYS A 228 2.62 6.67 3.79
N VAL A 229 1.85 5.59 3.63
CA VAL A 229 2.32 4.24 3.95
C VAL A 229 2.42 3.41 2.69
N VAL A 230 3.54 2.71 2.51
CA VAL A 230 3.67 1.62 1.55
C VAL A 230 3.72 0.31 2.32
N GLU A 231 2.81 -0.61 2.02
CA GLU A 231 2.74 -1.94 2.63
C GLU A 231 3.15 -3.01 1.61
N PHE A 232 4.14 -3.82 1.97
CA PHE A 232 4.47 -5.05 1.27
C PHE A 232 3.79 -6.21 2.00
N TYR A 233 2.69 -6.70 1.45
CA TYR A 233 1.85 -7.74 2.07
C TYR A 233 2.10 -9.11 1.43
N THR A 234 2.23 -10.14 2.25
CA THR A 234 2.26 -11.55 1.83
C THR A 234 1.18 -12.31 2.57
N ALA A 235 0.30 -12.96 1.81
CA ALA A 235 -0.77 -13.78 2.35
C ALA A 235 -0.21 -15.01 3.06
N GLY A 236 -0.92 -15.45 4.09
CA GLY A 236 -0.60 -16.70 4.76
C GLY A 236 -0.88 -17.91 3.85
N THR A 237 -0.11 -18.97 4.06
CA THR A 237 -0.21 -20.23 3.33
C THR A 237 -1.27 -21.15 3.93
N GLU A 238 -1.87 -22.00 3.09
CA GLU A 238 -2.84 -23.02 3.55
C GLU A 238 -2.23 -23.97 4.59
N GLN A 239 -0.92 -24.24 4.50
CA GLN A 239 -0.20 -25.10 5.45
C GLN A 239 -0.36 -24.63 6.90
N TYR A 240 -0.42 -23.32 7.11
CA TYR A 240 -0.58 -22.71 8.42
C TYR A 240 -1.97 -22.09 8.60
N SER A 241 -2.96 -22.52 7.81
CA SER A 241 -4.33 -21.99 7.84
C SER A 241 -4.39 -20.47 7.63
N GLY A 242 -3.43 -19.93 6.87
CA GLY A 242 -3.27 -18.51 6.65
C GLY A 242 -2.65 -17.74 7.82
N LEU A 243 -2.22 -18.39 8.90
CA LEU A 243 -1.68 -17.74 10.11
C LEU A 243 -0.19 -17.40 10.03
N ASP A 244 0.43 -17.49 8.86
CA ASP A 244 1.82 -17.12 8.58
C ASP A 244 1.90 -15.90 7.63
N TRP A 245 0.79 -15.16 7.53
CA TRP A 245 0.73 -13.86 6.85
C TRP A 245 1.71 -12.88 7.49
N ARG A 246 2.18 -11.93 6.69
CA ARG A 246 3.08 -10.86 7.15
C ARG A 246 2.96 -9.62 6.27
N SER A 247 3.30 -8.49 6.85
CA SER A 247 3.54 -7.26 6.11
C SER A 247 4.68 -6.42 6.68
N LEU A 248 5.31 -5.66 5.79
CA LEU A 248 6.25 -4.60 6.12
C LEU A 248 5.63 -3.27 5.71
N HIS A 249 5.43 -2.39 6.68
CA HIS A 249 4.97 -1.02 6.47
C HIS A 249 6.18 -0.08 6.45
N MET A 250 6.34 0.63 5.33
CA MET A 250 7.27 1.74 5.18
C MET A 250 6.47 3.04 5.29
N VAL A 251 6.77 3.85 6.29
CA VAL A 251 6.04 5.10 6.58
C VAL A 251 6.88 6.28 6.10
N PHE A 252 6.26 7.17 5.34
CA PHE A 252 6.92 8.32 4.72
C PHE A 252 6.23 9.62 5.10
N GLU A 253 7.03 10.64 5.38
CA GLU A 253 6.56 12.02 5.54
C GLU A 253 7.39 12.94 4.64
N GLN A 254 6.82 14.08 4.25
CA GLN A 254 7.55 15.05 3.45
C GLN A 254 8.62 15.74 4.30
N GLU A 255 9.78 15.95 3.70
CA GLU A 255 10.82 16.82 4.26
C GLU A 255 10.45 18.27 3.98
N GLU A 256 10.38 19.11 5.01
CA GLU A 256 9.79 20.45 4.86
C GLU A 256 10.61 21.37 3.96
N ALA A 257 11.92 21.12 3.86
CA ALA A 257 12.81 21.90 3.02
C ALA A 257 12.70 21.59 1.52
N SER A 258 12.31 20.36 1.15
CA SER A 258 12.33 19.90 -0.25
C SER A 258 11.00 19.35 -0.76
N GLY A 259 10.03 19.09 0.12
CA GLY A 259 8.78 18.40 -0.20
C GLY A 259 8.95 16.92 -0.54
N GLU A 260 10.17 16.38 -0.46
CA GLU A 260 10.45 14.98 -0.80
C GLU A 260 9.92 14.03 0.27
N TRP A 261 9.26 12.94 -0.14
CA TRP A 261 8.88 11.86 0.75
C TRP A 261 10.11 11.12 1.29
N ARG A 262 10.32 11.22 2.60
CA ARG A 262 11.41 10.59 3.35
C ARG A 262 10.88 9.51 4.28
N LEU A 263 11.65 8.43 4.42
CA LEU A 263 11.32 7.31 5.29
C LEU A 263 11.48 7.72 6.76
N ILE A 264 10.45 7.47 7.56
CA ILE A 264 10.44 7.77 9.00
C ILE A 264 10.20 6.53 9.87
N ALA A 265 9.67 5.44 9.32
CA ALA A 265 9.50 4.18 10.03
C ALA A 265 9.56 2.93 9.13
N LEU A 266 10.12 1.85 9.68
CA LEU A 266 9.94 0.47 9.19
C LEU A 266 9.25 -0.33 10.29
N ILE A 267 8.07 -0.85 9.99
CA ILE A 267 7.21 -1.50 10.96
C ILE A 267 6.77 -2.85 10.40
N ASN A 268 7.16 -3.93 11.05
CA ASN A 268 6.65 -5.25 10.71
C ASN A 268 5.28 -5.49 11.34
N ASN A 269 4.47 -6.29 10.66
CA ASN A 269 3.23 -6.81 11.15
C ASN A 269 3.15 -8.29 10.76
N LEU A 270 2.85 -9.14 11.72
CA LEU A 270 2.81 -10.58 11.49
C LEU A 270 1.83 -11.20 12.47
N PHE A 271 1.32 -12.37 12.12
CA PHE A 271 0.50 -13.13 13.04
C PHE A 271 1.31 -13.56 14.26
N THR A 272 0.84 -13.15 15.45
CA THR A 272 1.30 -13.67 16.74
C THR A 272 0.17 -14.51 17.37
N PRO A 273 0.40 -15.79 17.69
CA PRO A 273 -0.61 -16.68 18.30
C PRO A 273 -1.05 -16.30 19.72
#